data_AF-A0A962CAA9-F1
#
_entry.id   AF-A0A962CAA9-F1
#
_cell.length_a   1.000
_cell.length_b   1.000
_cell.length_c   1.000
_cell.angle_alpha   90.00
_cell.angle_beta   90.00
_cell.angle_gamma   90.00
#
_symmetry.space_group_name_H-M   'P 1'
#
loop_
_entity.id
_entity.type
_entity.pdbx_description
1 polymer ?
#
loop_
_entity_poly.entity_id
_entity_poly.type
_entity_poly.pdbx_seq_one_letter_code
_entity_poly.pdbx_strand_id
1 'polypeptide(L)'
;MRRILGILLQLVGWGAAAYCGLAGLAFCGVYLMGFIGTGGREGGGELLVMLGLTAACVGVGYGLARLGAFLARPRPANTQRSNP
;
A
#
# COMPACT_ATOMS: atom_id res chain seq x y z
N MET A 1 17.84 11.77 -13.23
CA MET A 1 16.99 12.31 -12.14
C MET A 1 15.62 11.64 -12.05
N ARG A 2 14.78 11.63 -13.10
CA ARG A 2 13.40 11.06 -13.03
C ARG A 2 13.32 9.58 -12.57
N ARG A 3 14.29 8.75 -12.97
CA ARG A 3 14.40 7.35 -12.51
C ARG A 3 14.64 7.21 -11.01
N ILE A 4 15.54 8.03 -10.46
CA ILE A 4 15.86 8.01 -9.01
C ILE A 4 14.64 8.45 -8.20
N LEU A 5 13.96 9.50 -8.67
CA LEU A 5 12.71 9.97 -8.06
C LEU A 5 11.63 8.87 -8.06
N GLY A 6 11.47 8.16 -9.19
CA GLY A 6 10.51 7.04 -9.30
C GLY A 6 10.82 5.88 -8.35
N ILE A 7 12.10 5.50 -8.21
CA ILE A 7 12.53 4.43 -7.29
C ILE A 7 12.32 4.85 -5.83
N LEU A 8 12.63 6.10 -5.47
CA LEU A 8 12.38 6.62 -4.12
C LEU A 8 10.88 6.61 -3.81
N LEU A 9 10.04 7.07 -4.73
CA LEU A 9 8.59 7.05 -4.57
C LEU A 9 8.05 5.62 -4.42
N GLN A 10 8.65 4.68 -5.13
CA GLN A 10 8.29 3.27 -5.07
C GLN A 10 8.66 2.64 -3.72
N LEU A 11 9.86 2.91 -3.21
CA LEU A 11 10.30 2.48 -1.87
C LEU A 11 9.42 3.07 -0.77
N VAL A 12 9.13 4.37 -0.84
CA VAL A 12 8.26 5.06 0.14
C VAL A 12 6.84 4.50 0.08
N GLY A 13 6.30 4.28 -1.12
CA GLY A 13 4.96 3.72 -1.31
C GLY A 13 4.84 2.30 -0.75
N TRP A 14 5.79 1.42 -1.06
CA TRP A 14 5.80 0.06 -0.50
C TRP A 14 6.05 0.04 0.99
N GLY A 15 6.95 0.90 1.50
CA GLY A 15 7.21 1.04 2.93
C GLY A 15 5.97 1.51 3.70
N ALA A 16 5.28 2.53 3.18
CA ALA A 16 4.04 3.02 3.76
C ALA A 16 2.91 1.97 3.70
N ALA A 17 2.77 1.25 2.58
CA ALA A 17 1.78 0.18 2.44
C ALA A 17 2.06 -0.97 3.42
N ALA A 18 3.32 -1.39 3.55
CA ALA A 18 3.73 -2.44 4.48
C ALA A 18 3.51 -2.01 5.94
N TYR A 19 3.86 -0.77 6.29
CA TYR A 19 3.65 -0.24 7.63
C TYR A 19 2.16 -0.13 7.98
N CYS A 20 1.34 0.48 7.11
CA CYS A 20 -0.10 0.57 7.32
C CYS A 20 -0.75 -0.82 7.37
N GLY A 21 -0.28 -1.78 6.57
CA GLY A 21 -0.74 -3.16 6.61
C GLY A 21 -0.42 -3.83 7.94
N LEU A 22 0.84 -3.77 8.40
CA LEU A 22 1.27 -4.40 9.65
C LEU A 22 0.61 -3.76 10.88
N ALA A 23 0.66 -2.44 10.98
CA ALA A 23 0.06 -1.71 12.10
C ALA A 23 -1.46 -1.89 12.11
N GLY A 24 -2.12 -1.67 10.96
CA GLY A 24 -3.57 -1.78 10.85
C GLY A 24 -4.09 -3.20 11.07
N LEU A 25 -3.41 -4.24 10.56
CA LEU A 25 -3.76 -5.63 10.85
C LEU A 25 -3.56 -5.99 12.32
N ALA A 26 -2.51 -5.48 12.98
CA ALA A 26 -2.30 -5.71 14.40
C ALA A 26 -3.47 -5.12 15.23
N PHE A 27 -3.89 -3.89 14.93
CA PHE A 27 -5.08 -3.30 15.55
C PHE A 27 -6.35 -4.10 15.24
N CYS A 28 -6.57 -4.47 13.98
CA CYS A 28 -7.72 -5.31 13.61
C CYS A 28 -7.73 -6.64 14.37
N GLY A 29 -6.57 -7.25 14.59
CA GLY A 29 -6.43 -8.47 15.39
C GLY A 29 -6.85 -8.29 16.85
N VAL A 30 -6.46 -7.18 17.48
CA VAL A 30 -6.87 -6.85 18.87
C VAL A 30 -8.39 -6.65 18.95
N TYR A 31 -8.96 -5.89 18.01
CA TYR A 31 -10.41 -5.69 17.95
C TYR A 31 -11.17 -6.99 17.65
N LEU A 32 -10.60 -7.88 16.82
CA LEU A 32 -11.20 -9.18 16.51
C LEU A 32 -11.21 -10.07 17.75
N MET A 33 -10.11 -10.07 18.50
CA MET A 33 -10.01 -10.82 19.76
C MET A 33 -11.01 -10.29 20.79
N GLY A 34 -11.17 -8.97 20.91
CA GLY A 34 -12.20 -8.35 21.74
C GLY A 34 -13.62 -8.67 21.29
N PHE A 35 -13.89 -8.66 19.98
CA PHE A 35 -15.18 -9.01 19.41
C PHE A 35 -15.56 -10.48 19.66
N ILE A 36 -14.62 -11.40 19.50
CA ILE A 36 -14.82 -12.82 19.82
C ILE A 36 -15.05 -12.98 21.33
N GLY A 37 -14.26 -12.29 22.17
CA GLY A 37 -14.37 -12.35 23.63
C GLY A 37 -15.71 -11.84 24.17
N THR A 38 -16.38 -10.93 23.48
CA THR A 38 -17.70 -10.39 23.86
C THR A 38 -18.88 -11.11 23.19
N GLY A 39 -18.63 -12.22 22.48
CA GLY A 39 -19.68 -12.97 21.79
C GLY A 39 -20.31 -12.20 20.61
N GLY A 40 -19.55 -11.30 20.00
CA GLY A 40 -19.98 -10.52 18.85
C GLY A 40 -20.92 -9.36 19.15
N ARG A 41 -21.12 -9.03 20.44
CA ARG A 41 -22.01 -7.93 20.86
C ARG A 41 -21.34 -6.56 20.82
N GLU A 42 -20.01 -6.51 21.00
CA GLU A 42 -19.26 -5.26 21.11
C GLU A 42 -17.97 -5.33 20.26
N GLY A 43 -17.63 -4.24 19.56
CA GLY A 43 -16.37 -4.11 18.81
C GLY A 43 -16.43 -4.44 17.31
N GLY A 44 -17.52 -5.01 16.79
CA GLY A 44 -17.63 -5.37 15.35
C GLY A 44 -17.71 -4.16 14.42
N GLY A 45 -18.38 -3.09 14.86
CA GLY A 45 -18.44 -1.83 14.11
C GLY A 45 -17.09 -1.13 14.05
N GLU A 46 -16.40 -1.01 15.18
CA GLU A 46 -15.05 -0.41 15.25
C GLU A 46 -14.02 -1.22 14.47
N LEU A 47 -14.14 -2.56 14.50
CA LEU A 47 -13.33 -3.46 13.69
C LEU A 47 -13.51 -3.19 12.19
N LEU A 48 -14.74 -3.08 11.70
CA LEU A 48 -15.00 -2.79 10.28
C LEU A 48 -14.48 -1.42 9.88
N VAL A 49 -14.61 -0.41 10.75
CA VAL A 49 -14.07 0.93 10.50
C VAL A 49 -12.54 0.87 10.42
N MET A 50 -11.87 0.23 11.38
CA MET A 50 -10.41 0.12 11.37
C MET A 50 -9.89 -0.73 10.21
N LEU A 51 -10.60 -1.81 9.85
CA LEU A 51 -10.28 -2.62 8.69
C LEU A 51 -10.40 -1.81 7.40
N GLY A 52 -11.47 -1.03 7.26
CA GLY A 52 -11.68 -0.12 6.13
C GLY A 52 -10.60 0.96 6.04
N LEU A 53 -10.23 1.58 7.16
CA LEU A 53 -9.19 2.60 7.24
C LEU A 53 -7.81 2.03 6.91
N THR A 54 -7.53 0.82 7.40
CA THR A 54 -6.32 0.06 7.09
C THR A 54 -6.25 -0.25 5.59
N ALA A 55 -7.32 -0.78 5.02
CA ALA A 55 -7.40 -1.09 3.58
C ALA A 55 -7.21 0.17 2.72
N ALA A 56 -7.82 1.30 3.11
CA ALA A 56 -7.64 2.57 2.43
C ALA A 56 -6.18 3.05 2.50
N CYS A 57 -5.54 2.99 3.68
CA CYS A 57 -4.14 3.40 3.83
C CYS A 57 -3.19 2.52 3.02
N VAL A 58 -3.37 1.20 3.06
CA VAL A 58 -2.60 0.25 2.24
C VAL A 58 -2.81 0.52 0.75
N GLY A 59 -4.05 0.78 0.34
CA GLY A 59 -4.40 1.14 -1.04
C GLY A 59 -3.70 2.41 -1.53
N VAL A 60 -3.62 3.45 -0.68
CA VAL A 60 -2.89 4.69 -1.00
C VAL A 60 -1.39 4.41 -1.14
N GLY A 61 -0.78 3.67 -0.21
CA GLY A 61 0.64 3.29 -0.29
C GLY A 61 0.96 2.48 -1.55
N TYR A 62 0.11 1.50 -1.87
CA TYR A 62 0.23 0.71 -3.10
C TYR A 62 0.06 1.58 -4.36
N GLY A 63 -0.87 2.52 -4.35
CA GLY A 63 -1.08 3.49 -5.42
C GLY A 63 0.16 4.35 -5.68
N LEU A 64 0.77 4.89 -4.61
CA LEU A 64 2.04 5.62 -4.70
C LEU A 64 3.18 4.75 -5.23
N ALA A 65 3.27 3.49 -4.78
CA ALA A 65 4.27 2.57 -5.26
C ALA A 65 4.12 2.28 -6.77
N ARG A 66 2.89 2.09 -7.22
CA ARG A 66 2.56 1.86 -8.64
C ARG A 66 2.81 3.10 -9.50
N LEU A 67 2.54 4.29 -8.96
CA LEU A 67 2.85 5.56 -9.62
C LEU A 67 4.37 5.74 -9.77
N GLY A 68 5.13 5.46 -8.70
CA GLY A 68 6.59 5.46 -8.71
C GLY A 68 7.17 4.51 -9.76
N ALA A 69 6.63 3.29 -9.82
CA ALA A 69 6.99 2.29 -10.84
C ALA A 69 6.74 2.80 -12.27
N PHE A 70 5.61 3.47 -12.50
CA PHE A 70 5.26 4.04 -13.79
C PHE A 70 6.22 5.16 -14.20
N LEU A 71 6.58 6.05 -13.27
CA LEU A 71 7.58 7.11 -13.49
C LEU A 71 9.01 6.58 -13.67
N ALA A 72 9.34 5.45 -13.07
CA ALA A 72 10.65 4.82 -13.18
C ALA A 72 10.84 4.06 -14.51
N ARG A 73 9.76 3.79 -15.27
CA ARG A 73 9.84 3.06 -16.54
C ARG A 73 10.77 3.80 -17.52
N PRO A 74 11.77 3.13 -18.08
CA PRO A 74 12.56 3.71 -19.15
C PRO A 74 11.65 4.07 -20.34
N ARG A 75 11.82 5.28 -20.86
CA ARG A 75 11.29 5.67 -22.17
C ARG A 75 11.84 4.66 -23.19
N PRO A 76 11.01 3.98 -24.00
CA PRO A 76 11.51 3.01 -24.96
C PRO A 76 12.46 3.73 -25.92
N ALA A 77 13.72 3.31 -25.93
CA ALA A 77 14.72 3.76 -26.89
C ALA A 77 14.44 3.07 -28.23
N ASN A 78 13.37 3.50 -28.90
CA ASN A 78 13.01 3.00 -30.23
C ASN A 78 13.31 4.07 -31.27
N THR A 79 14.59 4.29 -31.62
CA THR A 79 14.92 5.09 -32.83
C THR A 79 16.30 4.82 -33.46
N GLN A 80 17.16 3.95 -32.95
CA GLN A 80 18.48 3.76 -33.60
C GLN A 80 18.88 2.29 -33.64
N ARG A 81 18.46 1.59 -34.69
CA ARG A 81 19.21 0.54 -35.42
C ARG A 81 18.27 -0.14 -36.43
N SER A 82 17.85 0.63 -37.42
CA SER A 82 17.34 0.07 -38.68
C SER A 82 17.86 0.93 -39.83
N ASN A 83 19.12 0.75 -40.19
CA ASN A 83 19.44 0.26 -41.53
C ASN A 83 20.95 -0.06 -41.65
N PRO A 84 21.29 -1.10 -42.44
CA PRO A 84 22.62 -1.69 -42.59
C PRO A 84 23.62 -0.79 -43.33
#